data_AF-A0A847KIQ5-F1
#
_entry.id   AF-A0A847KIQ5-F1
#
_cell.length_a   1.000
_cell.length_b   1.000
_cell.length_c   1.000
_cell.angle_alpha   90.00
_cell.angle_beta   90.00
_cell.angle_gamma   90.00
#
_symmetry.space_group_name_H-M   'P 1'
#
loop_
_entity.id
_entity.type
_entity.pdbx_description
1 polymer ?
#
loop_
_entity_poly.entity_id
_entity_poly.type
_entity_poly.pdbx_seq_one_letter_code
_entity_poly.pdbx_strand_id
1 'polypeptide(L)'
;MTTVPAGTYTLDPTHTEIGFITRHAGIAKVRGTFREFEGTITVAEDLAASTASVTIRTASIDTGVEARDNHLRSADFFDVETNPVITFTSTAVHASGD
;
A
#
# COMPACT_ATOMS: atom_id res chain seq x y z
N MET A 1 -11.60 -25.33 1.80
CA MET A 1 -10.88 -24.04 1.88
C MET A 1 -9.44 -24.33 1.49
N THR A 2 -8.95 -23.74 0.41
CA THR A 2 -7.59 -24.02 -0.08
C THR A 2 -6.60 -23.29 0.81
N THR A 3 -5.71 -24.01 1.48
CA THR A 3 -4.62 -23.42 2.26
C THR A 3 -3.63 -22.76 1.31
N VAL A 4 -3.17 -21.56 1.62
CA VAL A 4 -2.08 -20.91 0.88
C VAL A 4 -0.78 -21.66 1.22
N PRO A 5 -0.05 -22.20 0.23
CA PRO A 5 1.21 -22.90 0.49
C PRO A 5 2.24 -22.00 1.19
N ALA A 6 3.14 -22.62 1.96
CA ALA A 6 4.30 -21.89 2.47
C ALA A 6 5.18 -21.44 1.30
N GLY A 7 5.72 -20.23 1.40
CA GLY A 7 6.52 -19.62 0.35
C GLY A 7 6.59 -18.10 0.44
N THR A 8 7.47 -17.53 -0.36
CA THR A 8 7.58 -16.08 -0.53
C THR A 8 6.88 -15.66 -1.82
N TYR A 9 5.93 -14.76 -1.68
CA TYR A 9 5.11 -14.20 -2.75
C TYR A 9 5.52 -12.75 -2.95
N THR A 10 5.98 -12.41 -4.15
CA THR A 10 6.24 -11.02 -4.53
C THR A 10 4.95 -10.41 -5.04
N LEU A 11 4.67 -9.16 -4.64
CA LEU A 11 3.53 -8.42 -5.18
C LEU A 11 3.71 -8.21 -6.68
N ASP A 12 2.69 -8.56 -7.45
CA ASP A 12 2.59 -8.23 -8.87
C ASP A 12 1.85 -6.89 -9.01
N PRO A 13 2.51 -5.82 -9.48
CA PRO A 13 1.89 -4.51 -9.63
C PRO A 13 0.68 -4.50 -10.58
N THR A 14 0.56 -5.47 -11.49
CA THR A 14 -0.57 -5.54 -12.44
C THR A 14 -1.85 -6.10 -11.82
N HIS A 15 -1.73 -6.82 -10.70
CA HIS A 15 -2.85 -7.45 -9.98
C HIS A 15 -2.97 -6.97 -8.53
N THR A 16 -2.25 -5.91 -8.16
CA THR A 16 -2.23 -5.34 -6.82
C THR A 16 -2.64 -3.87 -6.88
N GLU A 17 -3.48 -3.43 -5.94
CA GLU A 17 -3.83 -2.01 -5.79
C GLU A 17 -3.58 -1.56 -4.35
N ILE A 18 -2.84 -0.46 -4.20
CA ILE A 18 -2.74 0.28 -2.93
C ILE A 18 -3.62 1.52 -3.07
N GLY A 19 -4.89 1.35 -2.70
CA GLY A 19 -5.92 2.38 -2.83
C GLY A 19 -6.33 3.02 -1.50
N PHE A 20 -6.75 4.28 -1.58
CA PHE A 20 -7.35 5.01 -0.45
C PHE A 20 -8.60 5.78 -0.89
N ILE A 21 -9.47 6.06 0.09
CA ILE A 21 -10.65 6.91 -0.09
C ILE A 21 -10.70 7.93 1.03
N THR A 22 -10.77 9.21 0.68
CA THR A 22 -11.01 10.32 1.61
C THR A 22 -12.27 11.10 1.21
N ARG A 23 -12.70 12.03 2.07
CA ARG A 23 -13.87 12.89 1.83
C ARG A 23 -13.43 14.34 1.66
N HIS A 24 -13.76 14.94 0.52
CA HIS A 24 -13.61 16.37 0.30
C HIS A 24 -14.79 17.13 0.94
N ALA A 25 -14.49 17.98 1.93
CA ALA A 25 -15.46 18.72 2.73
C ALA A 25 -16.58 17.83 3.34
N GLY A 26 -16.27 16.55 3.65
CA GLY A 26 -17.24 15.59 4.18
C GLY A 26 -18.23 15.00 3.16
N ILE A 27 -18.34 15.60 1.97
CA ILE A 27 -19.39 15.30 0.99
C ILE A 27 -18.89 14.33 -0.09
N ALA A 28 -17.94 14.78 -0.90
CA ALA A 28 -17.51 14.04 -2.09
C ALA A 28 -16.40 13.05 -1.77
N LYS A 29 -16.49 11.82 -2.29
CA LYS A 29 -15.41 10.84 -2.17
C LYS A 29 -14.29 11.17 -3.15
N VAL A 30 -13.08 11.32 -2.64
CA VAL A 30 -11.85 11.35 -3.45
C VAL A 30 -11.20 9.99 -3.31
N ARG A 31 -10.99 9.33 -4.44
CA ARG A 31 -10.23 8.08 -4.53
C ARG A 31 -8.83 8.41 -5.00
N GLY A 32 -7.85 7.70 -4.48
CA GLY A 32 -6.50 7.74 -5.02
C GLY A 32 -5.81 6.41 -4.83
N THR A 33 -4.73 6.23 -5.59
CA THR A 33 -3.87 5.05 -5.54
C THR A 33 -2.41 5.48 -5.54
N PHE A 34 -1.53 4.57 -5.13
CA PHE A 34 -0.10 4.67 -5.41
C PHE A 34 0.24 3.64 -6.49
N ARG A 35 0.88 4.09 -7.58
CA ARG A 35 1.14 3.25 -8.77
C ARG A 35 2.48 2.54 -8.77
N GLU A 36 3.43 2.99 -7.94
CA GLU A 36 4.75 2.40 -7.87
C GLU A 36 4.99 1.90 -6.45
N PHE A 37 5.05 0.57 -6.33
CA PHE A 37 5.32 -0.11 -5.09
C PHE A 37 5.98 -1.45 -5.38
N GLU A 38 6.64 -1.97 -4.35
CA GLU A 38 7.16 -3.32 -4.31
C GLU A 38 6.86 -3.91 -2.93
N GLY A 39 6.81 -5.23 -2.84
CA GLY A 39 6.56 -5.86 -1.56
C GLY A 39 6.58 -7.37 -1.66
N THR A 40 6.62 -7.99 -0.49
CA THR A 40 6.62 -9.43 -0.33
C THR A 40 5.69 -9.85 0.80
N ILE A 41 5.07 -11.01 0.64
CA ILE A 41 4.38 -11.75 1.68
C ILE A 41 5.10 -13.09 1.82
N THR A 42 5.64 -13.37 2.99
CA THR A 42 6.19 -14.69 3.32
C THR A 42 5.17 -15.43 4.15
N VAL A 43 4.65 -16.53 3.59
CA VAL A 43 3.78 -17.47 4.29
C VAL A 43 4.68 -18.58 4.83
N ALA A 44 4.74 -18.70 6.15
CA ALA A 44 5.46 -19.77 6.83
C ALA A 44 4.53 -20.97 7.10
N GLU A 45 5.11 -22.13 7.43
CA GLU A 45 4.34 -23.30 7.87
C GLU A 45 3.53 -22.98 9.15
N ASP A 46 4.17 -22.26 10.09
CA ASP A 46 3.47 -21.60 11.19
C ASP A 46 3.00 -20.21 10.73
N LEU A 47 1.69 -20.01 10.66
CA LEU A 47 1.10 -18.74 10.22
C LEU A 47 1.59 -17.55 11.08
N ALA A 48 1.83 -17.75 12.38
CA ALA A 48 2.28 -16.68 13.27
C ALA A 48 3.70 -16.18 12.93
N ALA A 49 4.49 -16.99 12.22
CA ALA A 49 5.82 -16.63 11.71
C ALA A 49 5.78 -15.99 10.31
N SER A 50 4.59 -15.83 9.72
CA SER A 50 4.44 -15.17 8.42
C SER A 50 4.68 -13.66 8.53
N THR A 51 5.12 -13.03 7.44
CA THR A 51 5.44 -11.60 7.40
C THR A 51 4.96 -10.95 6.11
N ALA A 52 4.61 -9.68 6.16
CA ALA A 52 4.37 -8.85 4.97
C ALA A 52 5.18 -7.56 5.03
N SER A 53 5.75 -7.16 3.91
CA SER A 53 6.48 -5.90 3.75
C SER A 53 6.12 -5.22 2.43
N VAL A 54 5.99 -3.90 2.46
CA VAL A 54 5.68 -3.09 1.26
C VAL A 54 6.46 -1.78 1.33
N THR A 55 7.05 -1.40 0.20
CA THR A 55 7.64 -0.08 -0.03
C THR A 55 6.87 0.60 -1.15
N ILE A 56 6.42 1.84 -0.92
CA ILE A 56 5.57 2.61 -1.84
C ILE A 56 6.30 3.90 -2.17
N ARG A 57 6.41 4.26 -3.46
CA ARG A 57 6.94 5.57 -3.86
C ARG A 57 5.87 6.63 -3.65
N THR A 58 6.12 7.62 -2.79
CA THR A 58 5.16 8.68 -2.49
C THR A 58 4.84 9.54 -3.73
N ALA A 59 5.82 9.75 -4.60
CA ALA A 59 5.64 10.46 -5.87
C ALA A 59 4.63 9.78 -6.82
N SER A 60 4.38 8.48 -6.66
CA SER A 60 3.46 7.70 -7.52
C SER A 60 1.99 7.87 -7.18
N ILE A 61 1.66 8.78 -6.24
CA ILE A 61 0.28 9.13 -5.93
C ILE A 61 -0.47 9.60 -7.17
N ASP A 62 -1.69 9.10 -7.32
CA ASP A 62 -2.63 9.54 -8.35
C ASP A 62 -4.06 9.56 -7.80
N THR A 63 -4.74 10.66 -8.06
CA THR A 63 -6.16 10.85 -7.72
C THR A 63 -7.02 11.14 -8.96
N GLY A 64 -6.45 10.97 -10.16
CA GLY A 64 -7.03 11.30 -11.46
C GLY A 64 -7.05 12.80 -11.77
N VAL A 65 -6.40 13.64 -10.95
CA VAL A 65 -6.39 15.11 -11.10
C VAL A 65 -4.98 15.64 -10.87
N GLU A 66 -4.26 15.90 -11.95
CA GLU A 66 -2.84 16.28 -11.94
C GLU A 66 -2.52 17.44 -10.98
N ALA A 67 -3.31 18.50 -10.98
CA ALA A 67 -3.10 19.65 -10.09
C ALA A 67 -3.17 19.26 -8.60
N ARG A 68 -4.06 18.33 -8.25
CA ARG A 68 -4.17 17.81 -6.88
C ARG A 68 -3.01 16.88 -6.56
N ASP A 69 -2.60 16.05 -7.51
CA ASP A 69 -1.47 15.13 -7.31
C ASP A 69 -0.16 15.91 -7.11
N ASN A 70 0.05 16.98 -7.86
CA ASN A 70 1.20 17.88 -7.66
C ASN A 70 1.18 18.56 -6.28
N HIS A 71 0.00 18.96 -5.80
CA HIS A 71 -0.13 19.50 -4.44
C HIS A 71 0.13 18.43 -3.37
N LEU A 72 -0.38 17.22 -3.55
CA LEU A 72 -0.13 16.11 -2.61
C LEU A 72 1.36 15.71 -2.57
N ARG A 73 2.11 15.91 -3.65
CA ARG A 73 3.56 15.67 -3.68
C ARG A 73 4.38 16.76 -2.96
N SER A 74 3.80 17.93 -2.69
CA SER A 74 4.52 19.06 -2.07
C SER A 74 4.80 18.83 -0.57
N ALA A 75 5.60 19.74 -0.01
CA ALA A 75 5.91 19.78 1.43
C ALA A 75 4.69 20.01 2.33
N ASP A 76 3.54 20.42 1.78
CA ASP A 76 2.31 20.58 2.56
C ASP A 76 1.62 19.23 2.86
N PHE A 77 2.05 18.16 2.19
CA PHE A 77 1.49 16.81 2.32
C PHE A 77 2.57 15.73 2.42
N PHE A 78 2.84 14.99 1.33
CA PHE A 78 3.75 13.86 1.38
C PHE A 78 5.22 14.26 1.37
N ASP A 79 5.53 15.50 0.96
CA ASP A 79 6.90 16.01 0.86
C ASP A 79 7.85 15.01 0.19
N VAL A 80 7.58 14.67 -1.08
CA VAL A 80 8.17 13.48 -1.72
C VAL A 80 9.68 13.56 -1.92
N GLU A 81 10.25 14.77 -1.87
CA GLU A 81 11.70 14.98 -1.92
C GLU A 81 12.36 14.57 -0.59
N THR A 82 11.73 14.85 0.55
CA THR A 82 12.23 14.50 1.88
C THR A 82 11.81 13.08 2.30
N ASN A 83 10.59 12.68 1.93
CA ASN A 83 9.96 11.41 2.28
C ASN A 83 9.57 10.63 1.01
N PRO A 84 10.55 10.10 0.26
CA PRO A 84 10.31 9.49 -1.04
C PRO A 84 9.60 8.13 -0.97
N VAL A 85 9.51 7.54 0.22
CA VAL A 85 8.94 6.21 0.44
C VAL A 85 8.03 6.15 1.65
N ILE A 86 6.93 5.42 1.52
CA ILE A 86 6.13 4.89 2.65
C ILE A 86 6.48 3.41 2.78
N THR A 87 6.76 2.96 4.00
CA THR A 87 7.06 1.56 4.29
C THR A 87 6.01 0.96 5.23
N PHE A 88 5.57 -0.25 4.92
CA PHE A 88 4.80 -1.09 5.81
C PHE A 88 5.60 -2.35 6.15
N THR A 89 5.58 -2.76 7.42
CA THR A 89 6.12 -4.04 7.87
C THR A 89 5.18 -4.59 8.94
N SER A 90 4.66 -5.80 8.72
CA SER A 90 3.81 -6.47 9.69
C SER A 90 4.57 -6.74 10.98
N THR A 91 3.95 -6.50 12.13
CA THR A 91 4.52 -6.82 13.43
C THR A 91 3.99 -8.14 14.01
N ALA A 92 2.86 -8.62 13.50
CA ALA A 92 2.27 -9.90 13.85
C ALA A 92 1.31 -10.35 12.74
N VAL A 93 1.16 -11.66 12.58
CA VAL A 93 0.14 -12.28 11.73
C VAL A 93 -0.70 -13.21 12.60
N HIS A 94 -2.01 -13.07 12.50
CA HIS A 94 -2.97 -13.91 13.21
C HIS A 94 -3.94 -14.49 12.20
N ALA A 95 -4.38 -15.73 12.45
CA ALA A 95 -5.55 -16.24 11.79
C ALA A 95 -6.74 -15.37 12.17
N SER A 96 -7.26 -14.60 11.22
CA SER A 96 -8.61 -14.06 11.31
C SER A 96 -9.52 -15.16 10.82
N GLY A 97 -10.21 -15.84 11.73
CA GLY A 97 -11.15 -16.89 11.39
C GLY A 97 -12.35 -16.38 10.60
N ASP A 98 -13.10 -17.35 10.06
CA ASP A 98 -14.56 -17.42 10.27
C ASP A 98 -14.81 -18.48 11.35
#